data_AF-A0A946VTK5-F1
#
_entry.id   AF-A0A946VTK5-F1
#
_cell.length_a   1.000
_cell.length_b   1.000
_cell.length_c   1.000
_cell.angle_alpha   90.00
_cell.angle_beta   90.00
_cell.angle_gamma   90.00
#
_symmetry.space_group_name_H-M   'P 1'
#
loop_
_entity.id
_entity.type
_entity.pdbx_description
1 polymer ?
#
loop_
_entity_poly.entity_id
_entity_poly.type
_entity_poly.pdbx_seq_one_letter_code
_entity_poly.pdbx_strand_id
1 'polypeptide(L)'
;MSKHVAQARRDVVLPQLDPTICLQVDAGLAYCGCESPSARLRQYLYVFQPSNDFDYQTLSLLIQVFNIAGDACPVWDELVQLELERDCGLPRVDYLACLRAVVERSQQLAAQPSAWSPIELSA
;
A
#
# COMPACT_ATOMS: atom_id res chain seq x y z
N MET A 1 28.81 -0.81 9.85
CA MET A 1 27.65 -1.47 10.49
C MET A 1 28.10 -2.04 11.83
N SER A 2 27.46 -1.66 12.95
CA SER A 2 27.84 -2.11 14.30
C SER A 2 27.60 -3.62 14.47
N LYS A 3 28.53 -4.34 15.12
CA LYS A 3 28.45 -5.79 15.37
C LYS A 3 27.14 -6.19 16.09
N HIS A 4 26.59 -5.31 16.93
CA HIS A 4 25.31 -5.52 17.60
C HIS A 4 24.12 -5.64 16.64
N VAL A 5 24.09 -4.83 15.58
CA VAL A 5 22.99 -4.84 14.58
C VAL A 5 23.06 -6.10 13.71
N ALA A 6 24.28 -6.55 13.39
CA ALA A 6 24.48 -7.77 12.61
C ALA A 6 24.08 -9.04 13.39
N GLN A 7 24.35 -9.06 14.70
CA GLN A 7 23.94 -10.16 15.58
C GLN A 7 22.43 -10.18 15.77
N ALA A 8 21.82 -9.03 16.09
CA ALA A 8 20.37 -8.92 16.29
C ALA A 8 19.58 -9.36 15.05
N ARG A 9 20.06 -9.06 13.83
CA ARG A 9 19.43 -9.52 12.58
C ARG A 9 19.47 -11.03 12.36
N ARG A 10 20.45 -11.75 12.91
CA ARG A 10 20.53 -13.22 12.78
C ARG A 10 19.51 -13.92 13.66
N ASP A 11 19.13 -13.30 14.77
CA ASP A 11 18.20 -13.85 15.75
C ASP A 11 16.73 -13.44 15.44
N VAL A 12 16.51 -12.61 14.42
CA VAL A 12 15.16 -12.33 13.89
C VAL A 12 14.71 -13.53 13.06
N VAL A 13 14.00 -14.45 13.71
CA VAL A 13 13.19 -15.44 13.02
C VAL A 13 12.00 -14.70 12.43
N LEU A 14 12.06 -14.42 11.13
CA LEU A 14 10.87 -13.96 10.41
C LEU A 14 9.86 -15.11 10.43
N PRO A 15 8.63 -14.88 10.91
CA PRO A 15 7.60 -15.91 10.84
C PRO A 15 7.46 -16.35 9.38
N GLN A 16 7.40 -17.66 9.15
CA GLN A 16 7.06 -18.16 7.81
C GLN A 16 5.68 -17.62 7.44
N LEU A 17 5.56 -17.08 6.22
CA LEU A 17 4.29 -16.62 5.69
C LEU A 17 3.30 -17.79 5.71
N ASP A 18 2.18 -17.58 6.40
CA ASP A 18 1.11 -18.55 6.48
C ASP A 18 0.51 -18.80 5.08
N PRO A 19 0.57 -20.03 4.53
CA PRO A 19 0.04 -20.34 3.21
C PRO A 19 -1.45 -19.99 3.05
N THR A 20 -2.23 -20.04 4.13
CA THR A 20 -3.65 -19.67 4.11
C THR A 20 -3.82 -18.18 3.90
N ILE A 21 -3.01 -17.35 4.58
CA ILE A 21 -2.99 -15.90 4.38
C ILE A 21 -2.58 -15.59 2.93
N CYS A 22 -1.56 -16.29 2.41
CA CYS A 22 -1.14 -16.14 1.01
C CYS A 22 -2.29 -16.38 0.03
N LEU A 23 -3.01 -17.49 0.19
CA LEU A 23 -4.15 -17.83 -0.65
C LEU A 23 -5.28 -16.81 -0.57
N GLN A 24 -5.59 -16.30 0.63
CA GLN A 24 -6.64 -15.30 0.82
C GLN A 24 -6.28 -13.96 0.17
N VAL A 25 -5.03 -13.52 0.31
CA VAL A 25 -4.54 -12.30 -0.33
C VAL A 25 -4.53 -12.44 -1.85
N ASP A 26 -4.02 -13.55 -2.38
CA ASP A 26 -3.99 -13.77 -3.83
C ASP A 26 -5.41 -13.91 -4.40
N ALA A 27 -6.34 -14.55 -3.69
CA ALA A 27 -7.74 -14.61 -4.09
C ALA A 27 -8.42 -13.23 -4.07
N GLY A 28 -8.17 -12.42 -3.03
CA GLY A 28 -8.69 -11.06 -2.94
C GLY A 28 -8.17 -10.16 -4.06
N LEU A 29 -6.87 -10.24 -4.34
CA LEU A 29 -6.23 -9.53 -5.45
C LEU A 29 -6.82 -9.94 -6.80
N ALA A 30 -6.96 -11.24 -7.06
CA ALA A 30 -7.54 -11.75 -8.29
C ALA A 30 -9.01 -11.32 -8.45
N TYR A 31 -9.80 -11.39 -7.37
CA TYR A 31 -11.20 -10.96 -7.39
C TYR A 31 -11.34 -9.46 -7.70
N CYS A 32 -10.45 -8.64 -7.16
CA CYS A 32 -10.40 -7.20 -7.44
C CYS A 32 -9.71 -6.85 -8.78
N GLY A 33 -9.36 -7.84 -9.61
CA GLY A 33 -8.77 -7.62 -10.94
C GLY A 33 -7.28 -7.27 -10.94
N CYS A 34 -6.56 -7.53 -9.85
CA CYS A 34 -5.12 -7.31 -9.75
C CYS A 34 -4.35 -8.60 -10.07
N GLU A 35 -4.00 -8.79 -11.35
CA GLU A 35 -3.31 -10.01 -11.83
C GLU A 35 -1.79 -9.99 -11.60
N SER A 36 -1.19 -8.79 -11.50
CA SER A 36 0.27 -8.62 -11.32
C SER A 36 0.59 -7.64 -10.18
N PRO A 37 0.27 -7.98 -8.93
CA PRO A 37 0.52 -7.12 -7.77
C PRO A 37 2.02 -6.93 -7.53
N SER A 38 2.43 -5.72 -7.13
CA SER A 38 3.80 -5.47 -6.71
C SER A 38 4.13 -6.24 -5.43
N ALA A 39 5.42 -6.47 -5.17
CA ALA A 39 5.86 -7.10 -3.93
C ALA A 39 5.44 -6.29 -2.69
N ARG A 40 5.44 -4.96 -2.80
CA ARG A 40 5.02 -4.05 -1.72
C ARG A 40 3.52 -4.14 -1.46
N LEU A 41 2.70 -4.24 -2.51
CA LEU A 41 1.25 -4.45 -2.38
C LEU A 41 0.96 -5.78 -1.68
N ARG A 42 1.58 -6.89 -2.11
CA ARG A 42 1.41 -8.18 -1.45
C ARG A 42 1.82 -8.12 0.02
N GLN A 43 2.99 -7.54 0.31
CA GLN A 43 3.48 -7.43 1.68
C GLN A 43 2.55 -6.60 2.57
N TYR A 44 2.01 -5.49 2.04
CA TYR A 44 1.02 -4.68 2.75
C TYR A 44 -0.23 -5.50 3.06
N LEU A 45 -0.77 -6.20 2.06
CA LEU A 45 -1.97 -7.00 2.23
C LEU A 45 -1.78 -8.19 3.19
N TYR A 46 -0.58 -8.77 3.28
CA TYR A 46 -0.29 -9.79 4.30
C TYR A 46 -0.38 -9.23 5.72
N VAL A 47 0.09 -8.01 5.94
CA VAL A 47 -0.01 -7.35 7.25
C VAL A 47 -1.45 -6.90 7.53
N PHE A 48 -2.17 -6.47 6.49
CA PHE A 48 -3.54 -5.99 6.58
C PHE A 48 -4.58 -7.13 6.71
N GLN A 49 -4.26 -8.35 6.28
CA GLN A 49 -5.19 -9.49 6.24
C GLN A 49 -5.95 -9.77 7.54
N PRO A 50 -5.34 -9.69 8.73
CA PRO A 50 -6.05 -9.95 9.98
C PRO A 50 -7.12 -8.90 10.34
N SER A 51 -7.20 -7.80 9.58
CA SER A 51 -8.18 -6.74 9.82
C SER A 51 -9.60 -7.19 9.52
N ASN A 52 -10.55 -6.70 10.32
CA ASN A 52 -11.98 -6.84 10.05
C ASN A 52 -12.42 -6.12 8.77
N ASP A 53 -11.58 -5.22 8.25
CA ASP A 53 -11.81 -4.47 7.02
C ASP A 53 -11.13 -5.10 5.80
N PHE A 54 -10.64 -6.35 5.92
CA PHE A 54 -10.14 -7.15 4.80
C PHE A 54 -11.30 -7.67 3.93
N ASP A 55 -11.83 -6.78 3.09
CA ASP A 55 -12.91 -7.07 2.17
C ASP A 55 -12.68 -6.42 0.80
N TYR A 56 -13.47 -6.85 -0.19
CA TYR A 56 -13.27 -6.43 -1.57
C TYR A 56 -13.43 -4.92 -1.81
N GLN A 57 -14.20 -4.21 -0.98
CA GLN A 57 -14.34 -2.76 -1.13
C GLN A 57 -13.06 -2.06 -0.72
N THR A 58 -12.50 -2.42 0.43
CA THR A 58 -11.22 -1.89 0.91
C THR A 58 -10.08 -2.28 -0.02
N LEU A 59 -10.02 -3.55 -0.41
CA LEU A 59 -8.99 -4.08 -1.30
C LEU A 59 -8.98 -3.34 -2.65
N SER A 60 -10.15 -3.09 -3.24
CA SER A 60 -10.26 -2.37 -4.51
C SER A 60 -9.68 -0.96 -4.42
N LEU A 61 -9.89 -0.25 -3.30
CA LEU A 61 -9.34 1.08 -3.09
C LEU A 61 -7.83 1.03 -2.86
N LEU A 62 -7.34 0.10 -2.03
CA LEU A 62 -5.91 -0.09 -1.81
C LEU A 62 -5.18 -0.39 -3.12
N ILE A 63 -5.69 -1.34 -3.93
CA ILE A 63 -5.12 -1.66 -5.24
C ILE A 63 -5.04 -0.42 -6.14
N GLN A 64 -6.08 0.43 -6.15
CA GLN A 64 -6.05 1.68 -6.90
C GLN A 64 -4.95 2.61 -6.40
N VAL A 65 -4.82 2.82 -5.09
CA VAL A 65 -3.73 3.64 -4.52
C VAL A 65 -2.37 3.09 -4.96
N PHE A 66 -2.14 1.78 -4.83
CA PHE A 66 -0.89 1.14 -5.22
C PHE A 66 -0.57 1.28 -6.71
N ASN A 67 -1.59 1.16 -7.58
CA ASN A 67 -1.41 1.31 -9.02
C ASN A 67 -1.08 2.76 -9.44
N ILE A 68 -1.64 3.75 -8.75
CA ILE A 68 -1.39 5.17 -9.07
C ILE A 68 -0.05 5.63 -8.51
N ALA A 69 0.21 5.31 -7.25
CA ALA A 69 1.32 5.88 -6.52
C ALA A 69 2.65 5.17 -6.80
N GLY A 70 2.61 3.85 -7.06
CA GLY A 70 3.82 3.04 -7.19
C GLY A 70 4.66 2.98 -5.91
N ASP A 71 5.75 2.22 -5.95
CA ASP A 71 6.46 1.81 -4.73
C ASP A 71 7.26 2.94 -4.01
N ALA A 72 7.42 4.14 -4.59
CA ALA A 72 8.29 5.21 -4.06
C ALA A 72 7.54 6.46 -3.55
N CYS A 73 6.22 6.42 -3.43
CA CYS A 73 5.38 7.60 -3.23
C CYS A 73 5.12 7.95 -1.74
N PRO A 74 5.03 9.24 -1.37
CA PRO A 74 4.65 9.69 -0.02
C PRO A 74 3.25 9.23 0.44
N VAL A 75 2.42 8.70 -0.47
CA VAL A 75 1.12 8.09 -0.12
C VAL A 75 1.25 6.99 0.94
N TRP A 76 2.42 6.35 1.05
CA TRP A 76 2.65 5.29 2.02
C TRP A 76 2.57 5.77 3.45
N ASP A 77 3.10 6.95 3.74
CA ASP A 77 3.07 7.51 5.10
C ASP A 77 1.62 7.87 5.49
N GLU A 78 0.85 8.37 4.53
CA GLU A 78 -0.57 8.66 4.69
C GLU A 78 -1.41 7.40 4.91
N LEU A 79 -1.16 6.33 4.16
CA LEU A 79 -1.81 5.04 4.37
C LEU A 79 -1.47 4.46 5.75
N VAL A 80 -0.19 4.48 6.15
CA VAL A 80 0.22 4.01 7.48
C VAL A 80 -0.47 4.82 8.58
N GLN A 81 -0.56 6.14 8.44
CA GLN A 81 -1.29 6.96 9.41
C GLN A 81 -2.77 6.57 9.47
N LEU A 82 -3.41 6.37 8.32
CA LEU A 82 -4.82 6.00 8.25
C LEU A 82 -5.09 4.62 8.89
N GLU A 83 -4.18 3.65 8.71
CA GLU A 83 -4.26 2.35 9.39
C GLU A 83 -4.13 2.50 10.91
N LEU A 84 -3.24 3.37 11.39
CA LEU A 84 -3.11 3.66 12.83
C LEU A 84 -4.39 4.30 13.39
N GLU A 85 -4.99 5.25 12.66
CA GLU A 85 -6.26 5.86 13.06
C GLU A 85 -7.39 4.83 13.14
N ARG A 86 -7.45 3.90 12.18
CA ARG A 86 -8.36 2.75 12.21
C ARG A 86 -8.12 1.87 13.43
N ASP A 87 -6.88 1.50 13.71
CA ASP A 87 -6.53 0.68 14.86
C ASP A 87 -6.83 1.40 16.20
N CYS A 88 -6.86 2.73 16.20
CA CYS A 88 -7.32 3.58 17.30
C CYS A 88 -8.84 3.80 17.35
N GLY A 89 -9.62 3.16 16.47
CA GLY A 89 -11.08 3.17 16.51
C GLY A 89 -11.77 4.08 15.50
N LEU A 90 -11.08 4.53 14.43
CA LEU A 90 -11.74 5.22 13.32
C LEU A 90 -12.84 4.33 12.73
N PRO A 91 -14.10 4.80 12.63
CA PRO A 91 -15.18 4.01 12.06
C PRO A 91 -14.89 3.62 10.61
N ARG A 92 -15.30 2.41 10.23
CA ARG A 92 -15.12 1.88 8.86
C ARG A 92 -15.58 2.85 7.77
N VAL A 93 -16.73 3.50 7.96
CA VAL A 93 -17.27 4.46 6.98
C VAL A 93 -16.34 5.64 6.75
N ASP A 94 -15.73 6.14 7.82
CA ASP A 94 -14.79 7.26 7.79
C ASP A 94 -13.45 6.81 7.21
N TYR A 95 -12.98 5.61 7.59
CA TYR A 95 -11.80 4.97 7.01
C TYR A 95 -11.92 4.84 5.48
N LEU A 96 -13.04 4.33 4.98
CA LEU A 96 -13.29 4.21 3.53
C LEU A 96 -13.40 5.58 2.85
N ALA A 97 -13.97 6.58 3.52
CA ALA A 97 -14.05 7.94 2.99
C ALA A 97 -12.65 8.57 2.86
N CYS A 98 -11.81 8.42 3.89
CA CYS A 98 -10.41 8.85 3.87
C CYS A 98 -9.63 8.13 2.76
N LEU A 99 -9.79 6.81 2.63
CA LEU A 99 -9.09 6.03 1.61
C LEU A 99 -9.49 6.44 0.18
N ARG A 100 -10.78 6.75 -0.05
CA ARG A 100 -11.24 7.33 -1.34
C ARG A 100 -10.60 8.69 -1.60
N ALA A 101 -10.52 9.54 -0.58
CA ALA A 101 -9.89 10.85 -0.72
C ALA A 101 -8.39 10.73 -1.07
N VAL A 102 -7.69 9.71 -0.54
CA VAL A 102 -6.31 9.38 -0.92
C VAL A 102 -6.22 9.00 -2.40
N VAL A 103 -7.12 8.14 -2.88
CA VAL A 103 -7.20 7.77 -4.31
C VAL A 103 -7.40 9.01 -5.18
N GLU A 104 -8.40 9.83 -4.87
CA GLU A 104 -8.73 11.03 -5.64
C GLU A 104 -7.56 12.01 -5.72
N ARG A 105 -6.90 12.29 -4.59
CA ARG A 105 -5.70 13.14 -4.55
C ARG A 105 -4.56 12.54 -5.36
N SER A 106 -4.33 11.23 -5.25
CA SER A 106 -3.27 10.54 -5.99
C SER A 106 -3.50 10.63 -7.50
N GLN A 107 -4.75 10.47 -7.96
CA GLN A 107 -5.12 10.64 -9.37
C GLN A 107 -4.89 12.06 -9.86
N GLN A 108 -5.28 13.06 -9.05
CA GLN A 108 -5.07 14.47 -9.39
C GLN A 108 -3.57 14.79 -9.55
N LEU A 109 -2.73 14.27 -8.66
CA LEU A 109 -1.27 14.44 -8.74
C LEU A 109 -0.68 13.74 -9.98
N ALA A 110 -1.11 12.51 -10.27
CA ALA A 110 -0.65 11.76 -11.44
C ALA A 110 -1.09 12.39 -12.77
N ALA A 111 -2.23 13.11 -12.79
CA ALA A 111 -2.74 13.80 -13.97
C ALA A 111 -2.06 15.15 -14.25
N GLN A 112 -1.25 15.69 -13.32
CA GLN A 112 -0.52 16.93 -13.57
C GLN A 112 0.61 16.66 -14.59
N PRO A 113 0.64 17.35 -15.74
CA PRO A 113 1.72 17.20 -16.69
C PRO A 113 3.04 17.61 -16.02
N SER A 114 4.06 16.76 -16.12
CA SER A 114 5.41 17.10 -15.64
C SER A 114 5.84 18.41 -16.31
N ALA A 115 6.02 19.46 -15.52
CA ALA A 115 6.46 20.78 -15.97
C ALA A 115 7.95 20.79 -16.38
N TRP A 116 8.35 19.83 -17.21
CA TRP A 116 9.59 19.89 -17.98
C TRP A 116 9.25 20.25 -19.41
N SER A 117 9.22 21.56 -19.66
CA SER A 117 9.54 22.07 -20.98
C SER A 117 10.98 21.64 -21.30
N PRO A 118 11.25 21.03 -22.47
CA PRO A 118 12.63 20.91 -22.92
C PRO A 118 13.16 22.34 -23.01
N ILE A 119 14.22 22.63 -22.25
CA ILE A 119 15.03 23.81 -22.56
C ILE A 119 15.55 23.53 -23.97
N GLU A 120 14.99 24.22 -24.96
CA GLU A 120 15.61 24.34 -26.27
C GLU A 120 17.00 24.90 -26.02
N LEU A 121 18.01 24.02 -26.09
CA LEU A 121 19.41 24.42 -26.18
C LEU A 121 19.62 25.04 -27.56
N SER A 122 19.17 26.28 -27.69
CA SER A 122 19.44 27.18 -28.79
C SER A 122 20.70 27.97 -28.45
N ALA A 123 21.86 27.49 -28.93
CA ALA A 123 23.01 28.24 -29.47
C ALA A 123 24.31 27.43 -29.36
#